data_AF-A0A945GMQ5-F1
#
_entry.id   AF-A0A945GMQ5-F1
#
_cell.length_a   1.000
_cell.length_b   1.000
_cell.length_c   1.000
_cell.angle_alpha   90.00
_cell.angle_beta   90.00
_cell.angle_gamma   90.00
#
_symmetry.space_group_name_H-M   'P 1'
#
loop_
_entity.id
_entity.type
_entity.pdbx_description
1 polymer ?
#
loop_
_entity_poly.entity_id
_entity_poly.type
_entity_poly.pdbx_seq_one_letter_code
_entity_poly.pdbx_strand_id
1 'polypeptide(L)'
;KPGEISDPVLTRYGYHLIQLHEKREDALCASHILVMARSTDADAARVRQELDDLRRLALAGEDFAQLARLHSQNRQTAMRGGLWDIFLKNQIPPFLQPHLNGLALGNICKPFILDDGGHILKINDDQSTLESLLREQRTATAMQQLIDDHRQEIHVEKRLDEDYLRQPTDGTLGYIPEERGADQAAK
;
A
#
# COMPACT_ATOMS: atom_id res chain seq x y z
N LYS A 1 20.28 13.38 14.72
CA LYS A 1 19.64 13.14 13.40
C LYS A 1 20.72 12.66 12.42
N PRO A 2 20.38 11.92 11.35
CA PRO A 2 21.35 11.60 10.30
C PRO A 2 22.04 12.89 9.80
N GLY A 3 23.37 12.87 9.74
CA GLY A 3 24.23 14.03 9.42
C GLY A 3 24.60 14.91 10.61
N GLU A 4 23.98 14.77 11.77
CA GLU A 4 24.27 15.57 12.97
C GLU A 4 25.57 15.10 13.64
N ILE A 5 26.45 16.05 13.95
CA ILE A 5 27.70 15.84 14.66
C ILE A 5 27.43 16.12 16.15
N SER A 6 27.79 15.18 17.02
CA SER A 6 27.64 15.34 18.46
C SER A 6 28.52 16.48 18.99
N ASP A 7 28.17 17.03 20.14
CA ASP A 7 29.13 17.81 20.92
C ASP A 7 30.39 16.97 21.21
N PRO A 8 31.59 17.59 21.36
CA PRO A 8 32.82 16.87 21.66
C PRO A 8 32.70 16.03 22.93
N VAL A 9 32.82 14.70 22.80
CA VAL A 9 32.75 13.75 23.91
C VAL A 9 34.15 13.45 24.42
N LEU A 10 34.42 13.74 25.68
CA LEU A 10 35.70 13.41 26.32
C LEU A 10 35.69 11.96 26.83
N THR A 11 36.65 11.16 26.36
CA THR A 11 36.92 9.80 26.87
C THR A 11 38.36 9.71 27.38
N ARG A 12 38.75 8.56 27.96
CA ARG A 12 40.15 8.29 28.36
C ARG A 12 41.16 8.35 27.20
N TYR A 13 40.68 8.37 25.96
CA TYR A 13 41.50 8.45 24.75
C TYR A 13 41.50 9.84 24.11
N GLY A 14 40.82 10.83 24.71
CA GLY A 14 40.74 12.20 24.22
C GLY A 14 39.33 12.62 23.83
N TYR A 15 39.23 13.67 23.02
CA TYR A 15 37.95 14.21 22.53
C TYR A 15 37.52 13.51 21.24
N HIS A 16 36.26 13.12 21.17
CA HIS A 16 35.64 12.47 20.02
C HIS A 16 34.45 13.30 19.52
N LEU A 17 34.44 13.61 18.23
CA LEU A 17 33.27 14.13 17.51
C LEU A 17 32.61 12.94 16.81
N ILE A 18 31.33 12.69 17.10
CA ILE A 18 30.61 11.54 16.57
C ILE A 18 29.58 12.05 15.57
N GLN A 19 29.74 11.75 14.29
CA GLN A 19 28.72 12.02 13.27
C GLN A 19 27.80 10.82 13.13
N LEU A 20 26.51 11.01 13.39
CA LEU A 20 25.51 9.98 13.11
C LEU A 20 25.23 9.98 11.61
N HIS A 21 25.85 9.07 10.85
CA HIS A 21 25.63 9.01 9.39
C HIS A 21 24.21 8.58 9.03
N GLU A 22 23.68 7.51 9.64
CA GLU A 22 22.31 7.04 9.39
C GLU A 22 21.75 6.28 10.59
N LYS A 23 20.43 6.36 10.81
CA LYS A 23 19.71 5.55 11.79
C LYS A 23 19.16 4.33 11.06
N ARG A 24 19.70 3.15 11.34
CA ARG A 24 19.22 1.88 10.77
C ARG A 24 17.78 1.64 11.25
N GLU A 25 16.87 1.49 10.30
CA GLU A 25 15.54 0.95 10.58
C GLU A 25 15.66 -0.57 10.57
N ASP A 26 15.31 -1.21 11.68
CA ASP A 26 15.06 -2.65 11.71
C ASP A 26 13.78 -2.90 10.89
N ALA A 27 13.92 -2.98 9.58
CA ALA A 27 12.83 -3.20 8.64
C ALA A 27 12.94 -4.60 8.02
N LEU A 28 11.80 -5.22 7.77
CA LEU A 28 11.66 -6.56 7.25
C LEU A 28 10.90 -6.49 5.92
N CYS A 29 11.58 -6.80 4.82
CA CYS A 29 10.92 -6.95 3.53
C CYS A 29 10.36 -8.36 3.42
N ALA A 30 9.06 -8.52 3.20
CA ALA A 30 8.43 -9.83 3.09
C ALA A 30 7.76 -10.02 1.73
N SER A 31 7.98 -11.20 1.16
CA SER A 31 7.26 -11.67 -0.02
C SER A 31 6.30 -12.79 0.38
N HIS A 32 5.21 -12.95 -0.36
CA HIS A 32 4.17 -13.94 -0.07
C HIS A 32 3.60 -14.60 -1.31
N ILE A 33 3.00 -15.77 -1.07
CA ILE A 33 2.19 -16.48 -2.04
C ILE A 33 0.84 -16.78 -1.38
N LEU A 34 -0.20 -16.11 -1.88
CA LEU A 34 -1.60 -16.42 -1.57
C LEU A 34 -2.14 -17.53 -2.47
N VAL A 35 -2.78 -18.53 -1.86
CA VAL A 35 -3.66 -19.51 -2.51
C VAL A 35 -5.05 -19.40 -1.86
N MET A 36 -6.06 -18.99 -2.62
CA MET A 36 -7.42 -18.82 -2.08
C MET A 36 -7.99 -20.17 -1.66
N ALA A 37 -8.67 -20.16 -0.51
CA ALA A 37 -9.46 -21.28 -0.03
C ALA A 37 -10.94 -20.87 0.02
N ARG A 38 -11.82 -21.76 -0.41
CA ARG A 38 -13.24 -21.72 -0.05
C ARG A 38 -13.37 -22.09 1.41
N SER A 39 -14.38 -21.55 2.10
CA SER A 39 -14.63 -21.72 3.55
C SER A 39 -15.07 -23.14 3.96
N THR A 40 -14.38 -24.18 3.49
CA THR A 40 -14.61 -25.59 3.82
C THR A 40 -13.31 -26.22 4.32
N ASP A 41 -13.39 -27.09 5.32
CA ASP A 41 -12.21 -27.72 5.95
C ASP A 41 -11.39 -28.57 4.96
N ALA A 42 -12.06 -29.25 4.03
CA ALA A 42 -11.38 -30.03 2.98
C ALA A 42 -10.54 -29.15 2.05
N ASP A 43 -10.98 -27.92 1.80
CA ASP A 43 -10.23 -26.99 0.95
C ASP A 43 -9.04 -26.38 1.71
N ALA A 44 -9.18 -26.14 3.02
CA ALA A 44 -8.06 -25.70 3.84
C ALA A 44 -6.91 -26.73 3.88
N ALA A 45 -7.22 -28.02 3.93
CA ALA A 45 -6.21 -29.09 3.86
C ALA A 45 -5.51 -29.13 2.49
N ARG A 46 -6.28 -29.01 1.40
CA ARG A 46 -5.73 -28.96 0.03
C ARG A 46 -4.81 -27.74 -0.14
N VAL A 47 -5.27 -26.56 0.26
CA VAL A 47 -4.49 -25.31 0.17
C VAL A 47 -3.22 -25.39 1.00
N ARG A 48 -3.28 -25.95 2.21
CA ARG A 48 -2.09 -26.15 3.04
C ARG A 48 -1.08 -27.07 2.36
N GLN A 49 -1.54 -28.17 1.77
CA GLN A 49 -0.67 -29.10 1.05
C GLN A 49 0.01 -28.41 -0.14
N GLU A 50 -0.75 -27.67 -0.94
CA GLU A 50 -0.23 -26.92 -2.09
C GLU A 50 0.85 -25.91 -1.67
N LEU A 51 0.60 -25.16 -0.58
CA LEU A 51 1.57 -24.22 -0.03
C LEU A 51 2.80 -24.90 0.57
N ASP A 52 2.64 -26.06 1.20
CA ASP A 52 3.76 -26.86 1.69
C ASP A 52 4.62 -27.37 0.53
N ASP A 53 4.01 -27.75 -0.59
CA ASP A 53 4.73 -28.17 -1.80
C ASP A 53 5.55 -27.00 -2.39
N LEU A 54 4.94 -25.81 -2.53
CA LEU A 54 5.63 -24.59 -2.98
C LEU A 54 6.76 -24.19 -2.04
N ARG A 55 6.54 -24.31 -0.73
CA ARG A 55 7.56 -24.06 0.29
C ARG A 55 8.73 -25.03 0.14
N ARG A 56 8.48 -26.31 -0.10
CA ARG A 56 9.56 -27.29 -0.32
C ARG A 56 10.40 -26.96 -1.56
N LEU A 57 9.75 -26.56 -2.66
CA LEU A 57 10.45 -26.12 -3.88
C LEU A 57 11.34 -24.91 -3.60
N ALA A 58 10.81 -23.90 -2.93
CA ALA A 58 11.56 -22.70 -2.58
C ALA A 58 12.74 -23.00 -1.64
N LEU A 59 12.57 -23.92 -0.67
CA LEU A 59 13.65 -24.39 0.19
C LEU A 59 14.70 -25.24 -0.55
N ALA A 60 14.34 -25.88 -1.66
CA ALA A 60 15.26 -26.61 -2.53
C ALA A 60 16.08 -25.67 -3.45
N GLY A 61 15.82 -24.36 -3.41
CA GLY A 61 16.55 -23.34 -4.16
C GLY A 61 15.79 -22.76 -5.35
N GLU A 62 14.52 -23.12 -5.56
CA GLU A 62 13.67 -22.45 -6.55
C GLU A 62 13.46 -20.99 -6.16
N ASP A 63 13.41 -20.10 -7.16
CA ASP A 63 13.20 -18.68 -6.94
C ASP A 63 11.77 -18.42 -6.46
N PHE A 64 11.66 -18.00 -5.20
CA PHE A 64 10.38 -17.64 -4.58
C PHE A 64 9.61 -16.59 -5.39
N ALA A 65 10.30 -15.65 -6.04
CA ALA A 65 9.65 -14.63 -6.85
C ALA A 65 9.01 -15.21 -8.11
N GLN A 66 9.61 -16.26 -8.71
CA GLN A 66 9.01 -16.99 -9.83
C GLN A 66 7.82 -17.82 -9.37
N LEU A 67 7.96 -18.53 -8.25
CA LEU A 67 6.84 -19.29 -7.66
C LEU A 67 5.66 -18.37 -7.34
N ALA A 68 5.92 -17.17 -6.80
CA ALA A 68 4.89 -16.19 -6.54
C ALA A 68 4.21 -15.69 -7.82
N ARG A 69 4.98 -15.40 -8.88
CA ARG A 69 4.43 -15.01 -10.19
C ARG A 69 3.53 -16.07 -10.80
N LEU A 70 3.87 -17.35 -10.64
CA LEU A 70 3.18 -18.46 -11.28
C LEU A 70 1.97 -18.96 -10.48
N HIS A 71 2.09 -19.01 -9.15
CA HIS A 71 1.12 -19.68 -8.29
C HIS A 71 0.31 -18.74 -7.40
N SER A 72 0.77 -17.50 -7.16
CA SER A 72 0.02 -16.61 -6.28
C SER A 72 -1.24 -16.08 -6.95
N GLN A 73 -2.35 -16.21 -6.23
CA GLN A 73 -3.66 -15.72 -6.65
C GLN A 73 -3.86 -14.25 -6.29
N ASN A 74 -2.91 -13.62 -5.58
CA ASN A 74 -2.83 -12.17 -5.43
C ASN A 74 -2.04 -11.57 -6.59
N ARG A 75 -2.74 -11.19 -7.66
CA ARG A 75 -2.12 -10.71 -8.92
C ARG A 75 -1.21 -9.49 -8.73
N GLN A 76 -1.57 -8.56 -7.83
CA GLN A 76 -0.82 -7.33 -7.61
C GLN A 76 0.58 -7.62 -7.04
N THR A 77 0.63 -8.46 -6.00
CA THR A 77 1.90 -8.87 -5.37
C THR A 77 2.66 -9.88 -6.23
N ALA A 78 1.96 -10.81 -6.90
CA ALA A 78 2.55 -11.80 -7.80
C ALA A 78 3.42 -11.14 -8.88
N MET A 79 2.91 -10.09 -9.56
CA MET A 79 3.67 -9.35 -10.58
C MET A 79 4.96 -8.73 -10.04
N ARG A 80 5.01 -8.42 -8.73
CA ARG A 80 6.18 -7.89 -8.02
C ARG A 80 7.02 -8.99 -7.35
N GLY A 81 6.94 -10.23 -7.85
CA GLY A 81 7.69 -11.36 -7.28
C GLY A 81 7.17 -11.78 -5.90
N GLY A 82 5.90 -11.53 -5.61
CA GLY A 82 5.29 -11.79 -4.33
C GLY A 82 5.54 -10.72 -3.28
N LEU A 83 6.20 -9.59 -3.59
CA LEU A 83 6.44 -8.54 -2.60
C LEU A 83 5.12 -8.08 -1.96
N TRP A 84 4.96 -8.39 -0.66
CA TRP A 84 3.78 -8.01 0.11
C TRP A 84 3.98 -6.60 0.64
N ASP A 85 4.92 -6.43 1.57
CA ASP A 85 5.18 -5.16 2.22
C ASP A 85 6.55 -5.10 2.90
N ILE A 86 6.90 -3.90 3.36
CA ILE A 86 8.01 -3.67 4.28
C ILE A 86 7.44 -3.36 5.65
N PHE A 87 7.75 -4.24 6.60
CA PHE A 87 7.33 -4.09 7.97
C PHE A 87 8.48 -3.52 8.78
N LEU A 88 8.30 -2.32 9.35
CA LEU A 88 9.16 -1.88 10.44
C LEU A 88 8.94 -2.81 11.64
N LYS A 89 9.99 -3.15 12.39
CA LYS A 89 9.92 -4.10 13.51
C LYS A 89 8.85 -3.75 14.56
N ASN A 90 8.55 -2.46 14.73
CA ASN A 90 7.51 -1.96 15.63
C ASN A 90 6.11 -1.86 14.99
N GLN A 91 5.98 -2.13 13.68
CA GLN A 91 4.75 -2.06 12.91
C GLN A 91 4.35 -3.42 12.29
N ILE A 92 5.00 -4.51 12.68
CA ILE A 92 4.60 -5.86 12.27
C ILE A 92 3.21 -6.17 12.86
N PRO A 93 2.20 -6.46 12.02
CA PRO A 93 0.87 -6.80 12.48
C PRO A 93 0.89 -7.99 13.48
N PRO A 94 0.13 -7.94 14.58
CA PRO A 94 0.16 -8.99 15.61
C PRO A 94 -0.11 -10.40 15.08
N PHE A 95 -0.96 -10.53 14.06
CA PHE A 95 -1.28 -11.83 13.45
C PHE A 95 -0.10 -12.45 12.68
N LEU A 96 0.86 -11.64 12.22
CA LEU A 96 2.06 -12.15 11.53
C LEU A 96 3.17 -12.56 12.51
N GLN A 97 3.25 -11.91 13.68
CA GLN A 97 4.30 -12.16 14.67
C GLN A 97 4.55 -13.65 14.99
N PRO A 98 3.54 -14.51 15.26
CA PRO A 98 3.79 -15.91 15.55
C PRO A 98 4.41 -16.70 14.38
N HIS A 99 4.19 -16.24 13.15
CA HIS A 99 4.71 -16.89 11.94
C HIS A 99 6.11 -16.38 11.57
N LEU A 100 6.47 -15.19 12.03
CA LEU A 100 7.77 -14.55 11.78
C LEU A 100 8.77 -14.78 12.91
N ASN A 101 8.31 -15.08 14.13
CA ASN A 101 9.18 -15.26 15.28
C ASN A 101 10.17 -16.42 15.06
N GLY A 102 11.46 -16.13 15.18
CA GLY A 102 12.54 -17.10 14.98
C GLY A 102 12.89 -17.41 13.51
N LEU A 103 12.30 -16.72 12.54
CA LEU A 103 12.75 -16.82 11.14
C LEU A 103 13.96 -15.91 10.88
N ALA A 104 14.98 -16.47 10.27
CA ALA A 104 16.12 -15.73 9.76
C ALA A 104 15.79 -15.06 8.41
N LEU A 105 16.59 -14.06 8.02
CA LEU A 105 16.55 -13.50 6.67
C LEU A 105 16.75 -14.62 5.64
N GLY A 106 16.01 -14.56 4.54
CA GLY A 106 16.00 -15.58 3.48
C GLY A 106 15.04 -16.76 3.75
N ASN A 107 14.62 -16.98 5.01
CA ASN A 107 13.80 -18.14 5.36
C ASN A 107 12.32 -17.96 5.01
N ILE A 108 11.63 -19.09 4.91
CA ILE A 108 10.22 -19.20 4.55
C ILE A 108 9.42 -19.80 5.72
N CYS A 109 8.35 -19.12 6.12
CA CYS A 109 7.46 -19.57 7.18
C CYS A 109 6.69 -20.84 6.79
N LYS A 110 6.03 -21.48 7.76
CA LYS A 110 5.07 -22.56 7.49
C LYS A 110 3.76 -21.98 6.95
N PRO A 111 3.00 -22.71 6.12
CA PRO A 111 1.70 -22.24 5.65
C PRO A 111 0.76 -21.91 6.81
N PHE A 112 0.09 -20.78 6.69
CA PHE A 112 -0.94 -20.32 7.63
C PHE A 112 -2.17 -19.86 6.85
N ILE A 113 -3.33 -19.88 7.49
CA ILE A 113 -4.61 -19.55 6.85
C ILE A 113 -5.11 -18.22 7.43
N LEU A 114 -5.53 -17.34 6.55
CA LEU A 114 -6.25 -16.11 6.83
C LEU A 114 -7.62 -16.15 6.11
N ASP A 115 -8.41 -15.10 6.29
CA ASP A 115 -9.78 -15.02 5.73
C ASP A 115 -9.83 -15.06 4.19
N ASP A 116 -8.76 -14.60 3.52
CA ASP A 116 -8.61 -14.58 2.07
C ASP A 116 -7.99 -15.86 1.49
N GLY A 117 -7.50 -16.77 2.34
CA GLY A 117 -6.94 -18.05 1.94
C GLY A 117 -5.68 -18.43 2.70
N GLY A 118 -4.90 -19.34 2.11
CA GLY A 118 -3.63 -19.77 2.67
C GLY A 118 -2.46 -18.95 2.16
N HIS A 119 -1.50 -18.72 3.04
CA HIS A 119 -0.33 -17.89 2.78
C HIS A 119 0.95 -18.61 3.19
N ILE A 120 2.01 -18.38 2.42
CA ILE A 120 3.40 -18.56 2.85
C ILE A 120 4.16 -17.25 2.69
N LEU A 121 5.06 -16.97 3.62
CA LEU A 121 5.88 -15.77 3.67
C LEU A 121 7.35 -16.13 3.57
N LYS A 122 8.09 -15.38 2.73
CA LYS A 122 9.55 -15.36 2.71
C LYS A 122 10.04 -14.02 3.27
N ILE A 123 11.03 -14.07 4.14
CA ILE A 123 11.77 -12.88 4.55
C ILE A 123 12.86 -12.63 3.52
N ASN A 124 12.78 -11.50 2.81
CA ASN A 124 13.79 -11.15 1.82
C ASN A 124 15.06 -10.69 2.52
N ASP A 125 16.20 -11.16 2.03
CA ASP A 125 17.55 -10.83 2.49
C ASP A 125 18.25 -9.79 1.60
N ASP A 126 17.59 -9.31 0.54
CA ASP A 126 18.13 -8.30 -0.36
C ASP A 126 18.10 -6.90 0.29
N GLN A 127 19.25 -6.52 0.82
CA GLN A 127 19.46 -5.21 1.45
C GLN A 127 19.29 -4.06 0.44
N SER A 128 19.69 -4.24 -0.83
CA SER A 128 19.62 -3.17 -1.83
C SER A 128 18.19 -2.88 -2.27
N THR A 129 17.37 -3.93 -2.40
CA THR A 129 15.94 -3.82 -2.68
C THR A 129 15.22 -3.21 -1.47
N LEU A 130 15.53 -3.64 -0.24
CA LEU A 130 14.95 -3.07 0.98
C LEU A 130 15.29 -1.58 1.13
N GLU A 131 16.55 -1.18 0.95
CA GLU A 131 16.96 0.23 1.05
C GLU A 131 16.27 1.11 -0.01
N SER A 132 16.17 0.63 -1.26
CA SER A 132 15.51 1.34 -2.34
C SER A 132 14.03 1.59 -2.04
N LEU A 133 13.34 0.56 -1.55
CA LEU A 133 11.92 0.64 -1.21
C LEU A 133 11.67 1.49 0.05
N LEU A 134 12.54 1.41 1.07
CA LEU A 134 12.45 2.28 2.26
C LEU A 134 12.61 3.75 1.87
N ARG A 135 13.53 4.05 0.94
CA ARG A 135 13.71 5.39 0.40
C ARG A 135 12.46 5.88 -0.34
N GLU A 136 11.84 5.02 -1.14
CA GLU A 136 10.58 5.32 -1.82
C GLU A 136 9.47 5.61 -0.81
N GLN A 137 9.30 4.75 0.20
CA GLN A 137 8.28 4.90 1.25
C GLN A 137 8.46 6.20 2.04
N ARG A 138 9.68 6.53 2.48
CA ARG A 138 9.99 7.80 3.16
C ARG A 138 9.64 9.01 2.29
N THR A 139 9.95 8.93 0.99
CA THR A 139 9.64 10.01 0.03
C THR A 139 8.13 10.19 -0.13
N ALA A 140 7.39 9.08 -0.26
CA ALA A 140 5.93 9.11 -0.37
C ALA A 140 5.27 9.68 0.90
N THR A 141 5.72 9.28 2.08
CA THR A 141 5.20 9.82 3.36
C THR A 141 5.50 11.31 3.51
N ALA A 142 6.72 11.75 3.18
CA ALA A 142 7.07 13.17 3.23
C ALA A 142 6.22 14.01 2.25
N MET A 143 5.97 13.49 1.04
CA MET A 143 5.10 14.14 0.06
C MET A 143 3.67 14.26 0.57
N GLN A 144 3.15 13.19 1.17
CA GLN A 144 1.80 13.18 1.73
C GLN A 144 1.65 14.22 2.86
N GLN A 145 2.65 14.32 3.74
CA GLN A 145 2.69 15.36 4.78
C GLN A 145 2.70 16.76 4.20
N LEU A 146 3.50 17.03 3.16
CA LEU A 146 3.51 18.34 2.48
C LEU A 146 2.13 18.68 1.87
N ILE A 147 1.47 17.71 1.24
CA ILE A 147 0.12 17.89 0.68
C ILE A 147 -0.88 18.23 1.80
N ASP A 148 -0.81 17.52 2.92
CA ASP A 148 -1.72 17.71 4.03
C ASP A 148 -1.47 19.05 4.75
N ASP A 149 -0.21 19.46 4.92
CA ASP A 149 0.18 20.76 5.44
C ASP A 149 -0.34 21.89 4.53
N HIS A 150 -0.14 21.79 3.21
CA HIS A 150 -0.63 22.79 2.24
C HIS A 150 -2.16 22.82 2.18
N ARG A 151 -2.85 21.69 2.40
CA ARG A 151 -4.31 21.67 2.49
C ARG A 151 -4.85 22.42 3.71
N GLN A 152 -4.11 22.46 4.83
CA GLN A 152 -4.52 23.18 6.03
C GLN A 152 -4.36 24.70 5.90
N GLU A 153 -3.39 25.17 5.10
CA GLU A 153 -3.20 26.60 4.83
C GLU A 153 -4.27 27.19 3.90
N ILE A 154 -4.91 26.37 3.07
CA ILE A 154 -6.01 26.80 2.18
C ILE A 154 -7.33 26.83 2.97
N HIS A 155 -7.54 27.88 3.75
CA HIS A 155 -8.83 28.20 4.39
C HIS A 155 -9.83 28.68 3.32
N VAL A 156 -10.71 27.81 2.83
CA VAL A 156 -11.84 28.21 1.97
C VAL A 156 -13.09 28.41 2.83
N GLU A 157 -13.37 29.64 3.26
CA GLU A 157 -14.73 29.99 3.70
C GLU A 157 -15.66 29.97 2.49
N LYS A 158 -16.44 28.89 2.33
CA LYS A 158 -17.63 28.95 1.48
C LYS A 158 -18.76 29.59 2.29
N ARG A 159 -18.90 30.92 2.22
CA ARG A 159 -20.19 31.56 2.46
C ARG A 159 -21.08 31.27 1.26
N LEU A 160 -22.05 30.38 1.45
CA LEU A 160 -23.21 30.31 0.57
C LEU A 160 -24.14 31.45 1.00
N ASP A 161 -24.13 32.56 0.28
CA ASP A 161 -25.17 33.57 0.44
C ASP A 161 -26.45 33.01 -0.24
N GLU A 162 -27.44 32.61 0.57
CA GLU A 162 -28.78 32.22 0.12
C GLU A 162 -29.50 33.47 -0.43
N ASP A 163 -29.32 33.82 -1.70
CA ASP A 163 -30.08 34.95 -2.25
C ASP A 163 -30.27 34.97 -3.77
N TYR A 164 -30.42 33.82 -4.43
CA TYR A 164 -30.79 33.82 -5.86
C TYR A 164 -31.65 32.62 -6.28
N LEU A 165 -32.92 32.61 -5.87
CA LEU A 165 -34.00 31.97 -6.63
C LEU A 165 -35.22 32.90 -6.69
N ARG A 166 -35.12 33.91 -7.54
CA ARG A 166 -36.28 34.72 -7.98
C ARG A 166 -37.20 33.82 -8.83
N GLN A 167 -38.40 33.53 -8.33
CA GLN A 167 -39.47 32.95 -9.14
C GLN A 167 -40.05 34.05 -10.06
N PRO A 168 -40.25 33.81 -11.37
CA PRO A 168 -40.95 34.76 -12.22
C PRO A 168 -42.45 34.72 -11.89
N THR A 169 -43.00 35.85 -11.46
CA THR A 169 -44.44 36.03 -11.30
C THR A 169 -45.14 36.16 -12.65
N ASP A 170 -46.30 35.52 -12.71
CA ASP A 170 -47.32 35.56 -13.74
C ASP A 170 -47.69 36.99 -14.19
N GLY A 171 -47.99 37.15 -15.49
CA GLY A 171 -48.77 38.28 -16.00
C GLY A 171 -48.05 39.37 -16.82
N THR A 172 -48.42 39.38 -18.10
CA THR A 172 -48.70 40.56 -18.97
C THR A 172 -47.61 41.17 -19.89
N LEU A 173 -47.99 41.17 -21.18
CA LEU A 173 -47.73 42.14 -22.26
C LEU A 173 -46.44 42.02 -23.10
N GLY A 174 -46.64 41.70 -24.39
CA GLY A 174 -45.66 41.97 -25.45
C GLY A 174 -45.93 41.28 -26.80
N TYR A 175 -47.11 41.49 -27.38
CA TYR A 175 -47.48 41.11 -28.76
C TYR A 175 -46.80 42.02 -29.79
N ILE A 176 -46.26 41.52 -30.92
CA ILE A 176 -46.45 41.98 -32.34
C ILE A 176 -45.95 40.87 -33.33
N PRO A 177 -46.33 40.81 -34.63
CA PRO A 177 -47.19 39.77 -35.21
C PRO A 177 -46.65 39.11 -36.51
N GLU A 178 -47.55 38.37 -37.17
CA GLU A 178 -47.51 37.47 -38.35
C GLU A 178 -46.70 37.85 -39.60
N GLU A 179 -46.29 36.83 -40.39
CA GLU A 179 -46.81 36.62 -41.76
C GLU A 179 -46.43 35.27 -42.43
N ARG A 180 -47.43 34.70 -43.13
CA ARG A 180 -47.42 33.69 -44.24
C ARG A 180 -46.99 32.25 -43.95
N GLY A 181 -47.71 31.22 -44.38
CA GLY A 181 -48.91 31.15 -45.21
C GLY A 181 -49.15 29.72 -45.70
N ALA A 182 -50.44 29.39 -45.83
CA ALA A 182 -51.03 28.48 -46.82
C ALA A 182 -50.72 26.96 -46.78
N ASP A 183 -51.80 26.23 -46.46
CA ASP A 183 -52.42 25.22 -47.34
C ASP A 183 -51.93 23.77 -47.22
N GLN A 184 -52.78 22.87 -46.70
CA GLN A 184 -53.66 22.04 -47.55
C GLN A 184 -54.52 21.06 -46.74
N ALA A 185 -55.73 20.90 -47.24
CA ALA A 185 -56.85 20.16 -46.70
C ALA A 185 -56.94 18.71 -47.21
N ALA A 186 -58.03 18.06 -46.80
CA ALA A 186 -58.63 16.80 -47.28
C ALA A 186 -58.15 15.54 -46.53
N LYS A 187 -59.03 14.65 -46.07
CA LYS A 187 -60.47 14.47 -46.27
C LYS A 187 -61.00 13.55 -45.17
#